data_AF-A0A212PFV1-F1
#
_entry.id   AF-A0A212PFV1-F1
#
_cell.length_a   1.000
_cell.length_b   1.000
_cell.length_c   1.000
_cell.angle_alpha   90.00
_cell.angle_beta   90.00
_cell.angle_gamma   90.00
#
_symmetry.space_group_name_H-M   'P 1'
#
loop_
_entity.id
_entity.type
_entity.pdbx_description
1 polymer ?
#
loop_
_entity_poly.entity_id
_entity_poly.type
_entity_poly.pdbx_seq_one_letter_code
_entity_poly.pdbx_strand_id
1 'polypeptide(L)'
;MNGKKMVLTFFRQEHVRNDWQVDIAGPSFESFLQDLAGDLLRYGVQLERAENDAITIAINSYADLLNSVRISSPADGFSSLCVGHVIGKSANLDLQEDIRRAVNRVAFAPETIPPEDHNRKVCHNCGCGC
;
A
#
# COMPACT_ATOMS: atom_id res chain seq x y z
N MET A 1 -16.22 -18.20 10.78
CA MET A 1 -15.05 -17.41 11.22
C MET A 1 -15.10 -16.10 10.48
N ASN A 2 -15.25 -14.98 11.19
CA ASN A 2 -15.27 -13.65 10.57
C ASN A 2 -13.81 -13.18 10.43
N GLY A 3 -13.13 -13.62 9.37
CA GLY A 3 -11.75 -13.24 9.10
C GLY A 3 -11.63 -11.74 8.82
N LYS A 4 -10.48 -11.15 9.16
CA LYS A 4 -10.16 -9.75 8.86
C LYS A 4 -9.95 -9.60 7.35
N LYS A 5 -10.59 -8.62 6.73
CA LYS A 5 -10.42 -8.30 5.30
C LYS A 5 -9.60 -7.05 5.12
N MET A 6 -8.60 -7.13 4.24
CA MET A 6 -7.72 -6.04 3.85
C MET A 6 -7.69 -5.94 2.33
N VAL A 7 -7.62 -4.72 1.80
CA VAL A 7 -7.49 -4.48 0.36
C VAL A 7 -6.24 -3.65 0.10
N LEU A 8 -5.38 -4.14 -0.79
CA LEU A 8 -4.24 -3.42 -1.34
C LEU A 8 -4.65 -2.81 -2.68
N THR A 9 -4.87 -1.49 -2.70
CA THR A 9 -5.30 -0.76 -3.90
C THR A 9 -4.13 -0.07 -4.55
N PHE A 10 -3.93 -0.31 -5.84
CA PHE A 10 -2.97 0.40 -6.67
C PHE A 10 -3.68 1.51 -7.43
N PHE A 11 -3.22 2.74 -7.28
CA PHE A 11 -3.68 3.88 -8.07
C PHE A 11 -2.93 3.91 -9.40
N ARG A 12 -3.54 4.51 -10.42
CA ARG A 12 -2.87 4.72 -11.70
C ARG A 12 -1.61 5.54 -11.49
N GLN A 13 -0.52 5.10 -12.13
CA GLN A 13 0.79 5.72 -12.01
C GLN A 13 1.16 6.43 -13.32
N GLU A 14 1.51 7.70 -13.24
CA GLU A 14 2.15 8.45 -14.33
C GLU A 14 3.62 8.64 -13.97
N HIS A 15 4.50 7.83 -14.56
CA HIS A 15 5.95 7.94 -14.32
C HIS A 15 6.50 9.12 -15.11
N VAL A 16 6.92 10.16 -14.38
CA VAL A 16 7.43 11.42 -14.98
C VAL A 16 8.87 11.26 -15.45
N ARG A 17 9.58 10.29 -14.89
CA ARG A 17 10.96 9.98 -15.21
C ARG A 17 11.04 8.64 -15.93
N ASN A 18 11.94 8.55 -16.90
CA ASN A 18 12.15 7.33 -17.70
C ASN A 18 13.37 6.52 -17.24
N ASP A 19 14.10 6.99 -16.22
CA ASP A 19 15.33 6.34 -15.76
C ASP A 19 15.07 5.26 -14.70
N TRP A 20 13.85 5.16 -14.17
CA TRP A 20 13.44 4.09 -13.27
C TRP A 20 11.93 3.87 -13.32
N GLN A 21 11.52 2.61 -13.17
CA GLN A 21 10.13 2.18 -13.01
C GLN A 21 10.11 0.85 -12.28
N VAL A 22 9.05 0.60 -11.51
CA VAL A 22 8.78 -0.71 -10.91
C VAL A 22 7.66 -1.39 -11.68
N ASP A 23 7.89 -2.64 -12.09
CA ASP A 23 6.87 -3.45 -12.76
C ASP A 23 5.91 -4.08 -11.73
N ILE A 24 4.79 -3.41 -11.49
CA ILE A 24 3.72 -3.85 -10.56
C ILE A 24 2.68 -4.79 -11.22
N ALA A 25 2.79 -5.00 -12.53
CA ALA A 25 1.88 -5.85 -13.30
C ALA A 25 2.55 -7.16 -13.74
N GLY A 26 3.87 -7.27 -13.59
CA GLY A 26 4.64 -8.43 -14.01
C GLY A 26 4.39 -9.70 -13.17
N PRO A 27 4.73 -10.88 -13.73
CA PRO A 27 4.52 -12.17 -13.07
C PRO A 27 5.22 -12.32 -11.71
N SER A 28 6.39 -11.69 -11.55
CA SER A 28 7.15 -11.69 -10.29
C SER A 28 6.36 -10.98 -9.18
N PHE A 29 5.78 -9.82 -9.50
CA PHE A 29 4.99 -9.05 -8.55
C PHE A 29 3.67 -9.74 -8.20
N GLU A 30 3.03 -10.35 -9.19
CA GLU A 30 1.81 -11.14 -8.98
C GLU A 30 2.07 -12.36 -8.08
N SER A 31 3.17 -13.09 -8.32
CA SER A 31 3.56 -14.22 -7.46
C SER A 31 3.82 -13.77 -6.02
N PHE A 32 4.50 -12.63 -5.85
CA PHE A 32 4.72 -12.02 -4.54
C PHE A 32 3.40 -11.73 -3.80
N LEU A 33 2.40 -11.16 -4.47
CA LEU A 33 1.10 -10.85 -3.85
C LEU A 33 0.34 -12.12 -3.45
N GLN A 34 0.40 -13.16 -4.29
CA GLN A 34 -0.22 -14.46 -4.01
C GLN A 34 0.42 -15.13 -2.79
N ASP A 35 1.74 -15.12 -2.70
CA ASP A 35 2.47 -15.65 -1.55
C ASP A 35 2.11 -14.88 -0.28
N LEU A 36 2.11 -13.54 -0.34
CA LEU A 36 1.75 -12.69 0.79
C LEU A 36 0.30 -12.93 1.26
N ALA A 37 -0.65 -13.03 0.34
CA ALA A 37 -2.04 -13.35 0.66
C ALA A 37 -2.17 -14.76 1.26
N GLY A 38 -1.44 -15.74 0.73
CA GLY A 38 -1.39 -17.11 1.23
C GLY A 38 -0.83 -17.21 2.64
N ASP A 39 0.20 -16.42 2.97
CA ASP A 39 0.77 -16.33 4.32
C ASP A 39 -0.25 -15.74 5.31
N LEU A 40 -0.89 -14.63 4.95
CA LEU A 40 -1.87 -13.93 5.79
C LEU A 40 -3.14 -14.76 6.04
N LEU A 41 -3.57 -15.53 5.06
CA LEU A 41 -4.75 -16.38 5.17
C LEU A 41 -4.61 -17.41 6.30
N ARG A 42 -3.39 -17.90 6.57
CA ARG A 42 -3.09 -18.82 7.68
C ARG A 42 -3.37 -18.20 9.05
N TYR A 43 -3.39 -16.88 9.13
CA TYR A 43 -3.70 -16.10 10.34
C TYR A 43 -5.14 -15.54 10.31
N GLY A 44 -5.98 -15.95 9.36
CA GLY A 44 -7.36 -15.48 9.24
C GLY A 44 -7.48 -14.06 8.67
N VAL A 45 -6.45 -13.57 7.99
CA VAL A 45 -6.44 -12.27 7.29
C VAL A 45 -6.54 -12.52 5.79
N GLN A 46 -7.62 -12.03 5.17
CA GLN A 46 -7.82 -12.07 3.73
C GLN A 46 -7.27 -10.77 3.12
N LEU A 47 -6.26 -10.91 2.24
CA LEU A 47 -5.71 -9.80 1.47
C LEU A 47 -6.22 -9.88 0.03
N GLU A 48 -6.82 -8.80 -0.47
CA GLU A 48 -7.27 -8.66 -1.85
C GLU A 48 -6.48 -7.57 -2.56
N ARG A 49 -6.22 -7.75 -3.86
CA ARG A 49 -5.67 -6.71 -4.75
C ARG A 49 -6.83 -5.96 -5.40
N ALA A 50 -6.71 -4.64 -5.50
CA ALA A 50 -7.60 -3.79 -6.28
C ALA A 50 -6.79 -2.79 -7.12
N GLU A 51 -7.38 -2.34 -8.22
CA GLU A 51 -6.87 -1.26 -9.06
C GLU A 51 -7.87 -0.10 -8.99
N ASN A 52 -7.39 1.14 -8.95
CA ASN A 52 -8.22 2.34 -9.03
C ASN A 52 -7.64 3.33 -10.04
N ASP A 53 -8.15 3.27 -11.27
CA ASP A 53 -7.73 4.12 -12.36
C ASP A 53 -8.35 5.52 -12.34
N ALA A 54 -9.29 5.80 -11.44
CA ALA A 54 -9.92 7.12 -11.31
C ALA A 54 -8.99 8.16 -10.67
N ILE A 55 -7.95 7.71 -9.95
CA ILE A 55 -6.94 8.55 -9.32
C ILE A 55 -5.60 8.24 -9.99
N THR A 56 -4.95 9.28 -10.52
CA THR A 56 -3.60 9.17 -11.08
C THR A 56 -2.60 9.89 -10.19
N ILE A 57 -1.50 9.22 -9.83
CA ILE A 57 -0.39 9.79 -9.07
C ILE A 57 0.80 9.97 -10.02
N ALA A 58 1.34 11.19 -10.06
CA ALA A 58 2.58 11.48 -10.75
C ALA A 58 3.76 10.94 -9.93
N ILE A 59 4.49 9.97 -10.48
CA ILE A 59 5.62 9.29 -9.85
C ILE A 59 6.91 9.98 -10.30
N ASN A 60 7.48 10.80 -9.41
CA ASN A 60 8.78 11.45 -9.61
C ASN A 60 9.85 10.90 -8.64
N SER A 61 9.42 10.28 -7.56
CA SER A 61 10.26 9.72 -6.51
C SER A 61 9.70 8.39 -5.99
N TYR A 62 10.53 7.64 -5.28
CA TYR A 62 10.10 6.42 -4.61
C TYR A 62 9.02 6.69 -3.54
N ALA A 63 9.04 7.87 -2.90
CA ALA A 63 7.98 8.25 -1.97
C ALA A 63 6.62 8.39 -2.67
N ASP A 64 6.59 8.90 -3.90
CA ASP A 64 5.37 8.98 -4.71
C ASP A 64 4.86 7.59 -5.07
N LEU A 65 5.79 6.66 -5.41
CA LEU A 65 5.45 5.27 -5.65
C LEU A 65 4.79 4.63 -4.42
N LEU A 66 5.35 4.81 -3.22
CA LEU A 66 4.74 4.31 -1.99
C LEU A 66 3.38 4.95 -1.68
N ASN A 67 3.15 6.20 -2.13
CA ASN A 67 1.87 6.89 -1.96
C ASN A 67 0.80 6.41 -2.95
N SER A 68 1.20 5.83 -4.07
CA SER A 68 0.29 5.26 -5.08
C SER A 68 -0.30 3.90 -4.66
N VAL A 69 0.24 3.28 -3.61
CA VAL A 69 -0.25 2.00 -3.08
C VAL A 69 -0.96 2.25 -1.74
N ARG A 70 -2.21 1.79 -1.64
CA ARG A 70 -3.09 1.99 -0.49
C ARG A 70 -3.48 0.69 0.18
N ILE A 71 -3.64 0.72 1.49
CA ILE A 71 -4.14 -0.39 2.30
C ILE A 71 -5.41 0.09 2.99
N SER A 72 -6.50 -0.65 2.80
CA SER A 72 -7.71 -0.51 3.63
C SER A 72 -7.85 -1.72 4.54
N SER A 73 -8.39 -1.48 5.73
CA SER A 73 -8.75 -2.52 6.69
C SER A 73 -9.92 -2.03 7.54
N PRO A 74 -11.17 -2.26 7.10
CA PRO A 74 -12.35 -1.76 7.81
C PRO A 74 -12.46 -2.26 9.26
N ALA A 75 -11.94 -3.46 9.54
CA ALA A 75 -11.95 -4.03 10.88
C ALA A 75 -11.08 -3.25 11.88
N ASP A 76 -10.07 -2.50 11.40
CA ASP A 76 -9.21 -1.65 12.22
C ASP A 76 -9.54 -0.15 12.07
N GLY A 77 -10.60 0.19 11.33
CA GLY A 77 -10.99 1.59 11.09
C GLY A 77 -10.16 2.32 10.03
N PHE A 78 -9.42 1.60 9.19
CA PHE A 78 -8.62 2.21 8.11
C PHE A 78 -9.34 2.14 6.77
N SER A 79 -9.56 3.30 6.15
CA SER A 79 -10.25 3.40 4.87
C SER A 79 -9.29 3.44 3.68
N SER A 80 -8.14 4.11 3.82
CA SER A 80 -7.12 4.22 2.78
C SER A 80 -5.78 4.77 3.30
N LEU A 81 -4.93 3.89 3.83
CA LEU A 81 -3.56 4.22 4.27
C LEU A 81 -2.56 4.10 3.12
N CYS A 82 -1.70 5.09 2.86
CA CYS A 82 -0.58 4.84 1.95
C CYS A 82 0.51 3.99 2.61
N VAL A 83 1.16 3.12 1.82
CA VAL A 83 2.30 2.30 2.28
C VAL A 83 3.37 3.19 2.90
N GLY A 84 3.69 4.32 2.26
CA GLY A 84 4.69 5.28 2.75
C GLY A 84 4.38 5.83 4.15
N HIS A 85 3.11 5.98 4.52
CA HIS A 85 2.74 6.39 5.87
C HIS A 85 2.94 5.27 6.90
N VAL A 86 2.59 4.04 6.54
CA VAL A 86 2.65 2.89 7.45
C VAL A 86 4.10 2.55 7.85
N ILE A 87 5.03 2.65 6.90
CA ILE A 87 6.43 2.21 7.09
C ILE A 87 7.45 3.37 7.13
N GLY A 88 7.08 4.56 6.68
CA GLY A 88 8.01 5.68 6.52
C GLY A 88 8.97 5.48 5.34
N LYS A 89 10.18 6.03 5.47
CA LYS A 89 11.22 5.97 4.43
C LYS A 89 11.84 4.56 4.37
N SER A 90 11.79 3.93 3.19
CA SER A 90 12.52 2.69 2.92
C SER A 90 13.99 2.96 2.63
N ALA A 91 14.86 2.11 3.18
CA ALA A 91 16.31 2.17 2.93
C ALA A 91 16.70 1.45 1.64
N ASN A 92 16.00 0.36 1.31
CA ASN A 92 16.35 -0.53 0.20
C ASN A 92 15.66 -0.14 -1.11
N LEU A 93 14.62 0.71 -1.03
CA LEU A 93 13.81 1.12 -2.19
C LEU A 93 13.19 -0.08 -2.92
N ASP A 94 12.80 -1.11 -2.16
CA ASP A 94 12.16 -2.33 -2.64
C ASP A 94 10.66 -2.32 -2.32
N LEU A 95 9.84 -2.21 -3.37
CA LEU A 95 8.40 -2.08 -3.22
C LEU A 95 7.75 -3.33 -2.63
N GLN A 96 8.26 -4.53 -2.95
CA GLN A 96 7.69 -5.78 -2.43
C GLN A 96 7.99 -5.94 -0.94
N GLU A 97 9.22 -5.61 -0.53
CA GLU A 97 9.60 -5.57 0.89
C GLU A 97 8.71 -4.59 1.67
N ASP A 98 8.54 -3.39 1.13
CA ASP A 98 7.80 -2.31 1.76
C ASP A 98 6.30 -2.63 1.87
N ILE A 99 5.68 -3.19 0.82
CA ILE A 99 4.30 -3.67 0.86
C ILE A 99 4.15 -4.75 1.93
N ARG A 100 5.05 -5.73 1.98
CA ARG A 100 5.00 -6.80 2.99
C ARG A 100 5.07 -6.22 4.40
N ARG A 101 5.97 -5.28 4.66
CA ARG A 101 6.11 -4.61 5.96
C ARG A 101 4.85 -3.82 6.32
N ALA A 102 4.30 -3.07 5.38
CA ALA A 102 3.11 -2.26 5.61
C ALA A 102 1.87 -3.13 5.88
N VAL A 103 1.65 -4.15 5.04
CA VAL A 103 0.54 -5.09 5.20
C VAL A 103 0.64 -5.84 6.53
N ASN A 104 1.82 -6.35 6.90
CA ASN A 104 1.99 -7.02 8.19
C ASN A 104 1.75 -6.10 9.38
N ARG A 105 2.17 -4.83 9.29
CA ARG A 105 1.91 -3.86 10.35
C ARG A 105 0.41 -3.57 10.51
N VAL A 106 -0.32 -3.39 9.40
CA VAL A 106 -1.78 -3.21 9.45
C VAL A 106 -2.46 -4.49 9.94
N ALA A 107 -1.99 -5.67 9.53
CA ALA A 107 -2.58 -6.95 9.90
C ALA A 107 -2.45 -7.23 11.41
N PHE A 108 -1.26 -7.01 11.98
CA PHE A 108 -0.89 -7.53 13.30
C PHE A 108 -0.57 -6.47 14.38
N ALA A 109 -0.37 -5.21 13.99
CA ALA A 109 -0.11 -4.10 14.92
C ALA A 109 -0.79 -2.79 14.46
N PRO A 110 -2.08 -2.81 14.08
CA PRO A 110 -2.80 -1.64 13.54
C PRO A 110 -2.79 -0.44 14.51
N GLU A 111 -2.81 -0.68 15.81
CA GLU A 111 -2.76 0.33 16.87
C GLU A 111 -1.46 1.15 16.90
N THR A 112 -0.41 0.66 16.24
CA THR A 112 0.87 1.36 16.11
C THR A 112 0.90 2.33 14.94
N ILE A 113 -0.18 2.42 14.16
CA ILE A 113 -0.31 3.30 13.00
C ILE A 113 -1.10 4.54 13.43
N PRO A 114 -0.58 5.76 13.18
CA PRO A 114 -1.32 6.98 13.47
C PRO A 114 -2.68 7.04 12.75
N PRO A 115 -3.73 7.57 13.39
CA PRO A 115 -5.07 7.66 12.80
C PRO A 115 -5.13 8.64 11.61
N GLU A 116 -6.05 8.39 10.68
CA GLU A 116 -6.17 9.08 9.38
C GLU A 116 -6.26 10.62 9.46
N ASP A 117 -6.79 11.19 10.54
CA ASP A 117 -6.86 12.65 10.71
C ASP A 117 -5.48 13.33 10.77
N HIS A 118 -4.42 12.60 11.15
CA HIS A 118 -3.05 13.08 11.05
C HIS A 118 -2.50 13.07 9.62
N ASN A 119 -3.13 12.32 8.69
CA ASN A 119 -2.68 12.20 7.30
C ASN A 119 -2.91 13.48 6.49
N ARG A 120 -3.90 14.30 6.87
CA ARG A 120 -4.26 15.54 6.15
C ARG A 120 -3.19 16.63 6.21
N LYS A 121 -2.30 16.63 7.21
CA LYS A 121 -1.31 17.71 7.41
C LYS A 121 0.06 17.47 6.76
N VAL A 122 0.39 16.24 6.34
CA VAL A 122 1.78 15.85 6.00
C VAL A 122 1.93 15.29 4.58
N CYS A 123 0.85 14.97 3.86
CA CYS A 123 0.99 14.31 2.56
C CYS A 123 0.98 15.28 1.37
N HIS A 124 2.14 15.50 0.73
CA HIS A 124 2.31 16.44 -0.39
C HIS A 124 1.97 15.88 -1.79
N ASN A 125 1.68 14.58 -1.94
CA ASN A 125 1.38 13.99 -3.26
C ASN A 125 0.45 12.75 -3.18
N CYS A 126 -0.53 12.79 -2.28
CA CYS A 126 -1.39 11.62 -2.04
C CYS A 126 -2.52 11.43 -3.09
N GLY A 127 -2.79 12.41 -3.96
CA GLY A 127 -3.92 12.37 -4.91
C GLY A 127 -5.31 12.20 -4.25
N CYS A 128 -5.37 12.29 -2.92
CA CYS A 128 -6.57 12.03 -2.13
C CYS A 128 -7.51 13.23 -2.02
N GLY A 129 -7.24 14.33 -2.74
CA GLY A 129 -8.01 15.58 -2.65
C GLY A 129 -8.10 16.06 -1.20
N CYS A 130 -7.02 16.62 -0.67
CA CYS A 130 -7.08 17.40 0.57
C CYS A 130 -7.85 18.70 0.35
#